data_AF-A0A6G0TWY1-F1
#
_entry.id   AF-A0A6G0TWY1-F1
#
_cell.length_a   1.000
_cell.length_b   1.000
_cell.length_c   1.000
_cell.angle_alpha   90.00
_cell.angle_beta   90.00
_cell.angle_gamma   90.00
#
_symmetry.space_group_name_H-M   'P 1'
#
loop_
_entity.id
_entity.type
_entity.pdbx_description
1 polymer ?
#
loop_
_entity_poly.entity_id
_entity_poly.type
_entity_poly.pdbx_seq_one_letter_code
_entity_poly.pdbx_strand_id
1 'polypeptide(L)'
;MIKYISKAWHIKHKICKEVFLQMFFECLRERMCVASEKKRLPNYTLVFMKRDSLPLGTFTKYTWHITNIMLVKKIFETPLVPLNISRSFIKNTDGTYDAFEREKYDNIPTDKSHQPIQPNDLKTFLKVGIVNEHQKEPIPFIIEWIPDVLPITEIGELRLTFKYGHMPPKENTS
;
A
#
# COMPACT_ATOMS: atom_id res chain seq x y z
N MET A 1 -10.19 4.87 0.02
CA MET A 1 -8.89 4.36 -0.50
C MET A 1 -7.61 4.75 0.27
N ILE A 2 -7.00 5.95 0.15
CA ILE A 2 -5.70 6.25 0.82
C ILE A 2 -5.82 6.21 2.35
N LYS A 3 -6.93 6.72 2.92
CA LYS A 3 -7.26 6.56 4.35
C LYS A 3 -7.41 5.08 4.77
N TYR A 4 -7.76 4.17 3.86
CA TYR A 4 -7.91 2.73 4.13
C TYR A 4 -6.59 1.96 4.07
N ILE A 5 -5.64 2.39 3.23
CA ILE A 5 -4.25 1.92 3.28
C ILE A 5 -3.63 2.37 4.62
N SER A 6 -3.97 3.56 5.11
CA SER A 6 -3.49 4.07 6.40
C SER A 6 -4.15 3.43 7.64
N LYS A 7 -5.32 2.78 7.55
CA LYS A 7 -6.09 2.29 8.72
C LYS A 7 -6.03 0.77 8.99
N ALA A 8 -5.43 -0.03 8.11
CA ALA A 8 -5.51 -1.49 8.23
C ALA A 8 -4.16 -2.16 8.42
N TRP A 9 -3.62 -1.97 9.62
CA TRP A 9 -2.27 -2.41 9.97
C TRP A 9 -2.27 -3.67 10.87
N HIS A 10 -3.42 -4.37 10.98
CA HIS A 10 -3.60 -5.53 11.87
C HIS A 10 -3.71 -6.91 11.19
N ILE A 11 -3.65 -7.06 9.85
CA ILE A 11 -3.89 -8.37 9.18
C ILE A 11 -2.90 -8.62 8.03
N LYS A 12 -2.09 -9.70 8.15
CA LYS A 12 -0.88 -10.04 7.35
C LYS A 12 -1.03 -9.99 5.82
N HIS A 13 -2.24 -9.94 5.29
CA HIS A 13 -2.54 -9.71 3.88
C HIS A 13 -3.75 -8.79 3.78
N LYS A 14 -3.61 -7.68 3.06
CA LYS A 14 -4.76 -6.81 2.80
C LYS A 14 -5.12 -6.83 1.33
N ILE A 15 -6.31 -7.31 1.07
CA ILE A 15 -7.05 -7.08 -0.17
C ILE A 15 -8.01 -5.93 0.15
N CYS A 16 -7.84 -4.78 -0.49
CA CYS A 16 -8.86 -3.73 -0.46
C CYS A 16 -9.70 -3.87 -1.72
N LYS A 17 -10.98 -4.22 -1.56
CA LYS A 17 -11.94 -4.33 -2.65
C LYS A 17 -13.01 -3.27 -2.42
N GLU A 18 -13.11 -2.32 -3.33
CA GLU A 18 -14.05 -1.20 -3.27
C GLU A 18 -14.62 -0.98 -4.68
N VAL A 19 -15.87 -0.50 -4.75
CA VAL A 19 -16.57 -0.26 -6.01
C VAL A 19 -16.54 1.24 -6.31
N PHE A 20 -16.19 1.62 -7.52
CA PHE A 20 -15.99 3.02 -7.94
C PHE A 20 -16.66 3.32 -9.28
N LEU A 21 -16.98 4.59 -9.51
CA LEU A 21 -17.33 5.07 -10.84
C LEU A 21 -16.15 4.89 -11.80
N GLN A 22 -16.42 4.57 -13.06
CA GLN A 22 -15.42 4.44 -14.12
C GLN A 22 -14.51 5.66 -14.19
N MET A 23 -15.07 6.87 -14.02
CA MET A 23 -14.31 8.12 -14.01
C MET A 23 -13.21 8.15 -12.94
N PHE A 24 -13.43 7.53 -11.77
CA PHE A 24 -12.38 7.41 -10.76
C PHE A 24 -11.21 6.56 -11.28
N PHE A 25 -11.52 5.45 -11.95
CA PHE A 25 -10.50 4.58 -12.53
C PHE A 25 -9.74 5.27 -13.67
N GLU A 26 -10.42 6.06 -14.50
CA GLU A 26 -9.77 6.87 -15.54
C GLU A 26 -8.71 7.81 -14.93
N CYS A 27 -9.03 8.50 -13.83
CA CYS A 27 -8.06 9.33 -13.10
C CYS A 27 -6.90 8.50 -12.52
N LEU A 28 -7.17 7.31 -11.96
CA LEU A 28 -6.12 6.41 -11.48
C LEU A 28 -5.22 5.95 -12.63
N ARG A 29 -5.79 5.61 -13.79
CA ARG A 29 -5.06 5.20 -14.99
C ARG A 29 -4.16 6.29 -15.51
N GLU A 30 -4.65 7.53 -15.53
CA GLU A 30 -3.84 8.70 -15.89
C GLU A 30 -2.65 8.86 -14.93
N ARG A 31 -2.88 8.74 -13.61
CA ARG A 31 -1.80 8.77 -12.61
C ARG A 31 -0.78 7.66 -12.81
N MET A 32 -1.21 6.45 -13.16
CA MET A 32 -0.31 5.35 -13.53
C MET A 32 0.52 5.66 -14.78
N CYS A 33 -0.05 6.38 -15.75
CA CYS A 33 0.66 6.83 -16.94
C CYS A 33 1.66 7.94 -16.62
N VAL A 34 1.29 8.95 -15.82
CA VAL A 34 2.18 10.07 -15.45
C VAL A 34 3.33 9.60 -14.55
N ALA A 35 3.09 8.63 -13.67
CA ALA A 35 4.12 8.09 -12.79
C ALA A 35 5.22 7.32 -13.55
N SER A 36 4.93 6.85 -14.76
CA SER A 36 5.79 6.02 -15.60
C SER A 36 6.22 6.79 -16.84
N GLU A 37 7.47 6.68 -17.28
CA GLU A 37 7.93 7.36 -18.51
C GLU A 37 7.20 6.86 -19.79
N LYS A 38 6.52 5.71 -19.70
CA LYS A 38 5.72 5.11 -20.78
C LYS A 38 4.31 4.82 -20.31
N LYS A 39 3.34 4.94 -21.24
CA LYS A 39 1.93 4.57 -21.04
C LYS A 39 1.85 3.10 -20.60
N ARG A 40 1.50 2.86 -19.32
CA ARG A 40 1.53 1.52 -18.74
C ARG A 40 0.26 0.74 -19.08
N LEU A 41 0.41 -0.24 -19.98
CA LEU A 41 -0.65 -1.20 -20.26
C LEU A 41 -0.81 -2.20 -19.10
N PRO A 42 -1.97 -2.86 -18.99
CA PRO A 42 -2.14 -3.99 -18.08
C PRO A 42 -1.07 -5.05 -18.31
N ASN A 43 -0.56 -5.63 -17.24
CA ASN A 43 0.30 -6.81 -17.31
C ASN A 43 -0.49 -8.04 -17.75
N TYR A 44 -1.75 -8.14 -17.33
CA TYR A 44 -2.66 -9.20 -17.71
C TYR A 44 -4.05 -8.63 -17.99
N THR A 45 -4.70 -9.21 -19.00
CA THR A 45 -6.12 -9.01 -19.28
C THR A 45 -6.76 -10.38 -19.29
N LEU A 46 -7.72 -10.62 -18.40
CA LEU A 46 -8.40 -11.90 -18.27
C LEU A 46 -9.91 -11.70 -18.46
N VAL A 47 -10.48 -12.42 -19.40
CA VAL A 47 -11.94 -12.55 -19.53
C VAL A 47 -12.36 -13.76 -18.71
N PHE A 48 -13.32 -13.58 -17.80
CA PHE A 48 -13.83 -14.65 -16.94
C PHE A 48 -15.34 -14.57 -16.82
N MET A 49 -15.97 -15.73 -16.57
CA MET A 49 -17.42 -15.82 -16.38
C MET A 49 -17.73 -16.01 -14.90
N LYS A 50 -18.66 -15.22 -14.37
CA LYS A 50 -19.15 -15.31 -13.00
C LYS A 50 -20.55 -15.92 -13.02
N ARG A 51 -20.67 -17.17 -12.55
CA ARG A 51 -21.93 -17.96 -12.58
C ARG A 51 -22.57 -18.13 -11.20
N ASP A 52 -21.76 -18.05 -10.14
CA ASP A 52 -22.20 -18.44 -8.79
C ASP A 52 -22.38 -17.25 -7.83
N SER A 53 -22.17 -16.02 -8.30
CA SER A 53 -22.37 -14.81 -7.49
C SER A 53 -22.66 -13.58 -8.33
N LEU A 54 -23.58 -12.73 -7.85
CA LEU A 54 -23.94 -11.48 -8.53
C LEU A 54 -22.78 -10.47 -8.54
N PRO A 55 -22.71 -9.58 -9.54
CA PRO A 55 -23.45 -9.64 -10.80
C PRO A 55 -23.00 -10.85 -11.64
N LEU A 56 -23.97 -11.54 -12.26
CA LEU A 56 -23.69 -12.67 -13.15
C LEU A 56 -23.30 -12.15 -14.53
N GLY A 57 -22.41 -12.85 -15.22
CA GLY A 57 -22.03 -12.49 -16.58
C GLY A 57 -20.58 -12.76 -16.93
N THR A 58 -20.17 -12.24 -18.08
CA THR A 58 -18.79 -12.28 -18.55
C THR A 58 -18.14 -10.94 -18.24
N PHE A 59 -17.01 -10.98 -17.55
CA PHE A 59 -16.29 -9.79 -17.10
C PHE A 59 -14.87 -9.81 -17.64
N THR A 60 -14.35 -8.62 -17.93
CA THR A 60 -12.94 -8.42 -18.23
C THR A 60 -12.25 -7.83 -17.01
N LYS A 61 -11.17 -8.47 -16.57
CA LYS A 61 -10.30 -7.97 -15.51
C LYS A 61 -8.97 -7.53 -16.09
N TYR A 62 -8.57 -6.31 -15.74
CA TYR A 62 -7.26 -5.77 -16.05
C TYR A 62 -6.39 -5.78 -14.79
N THR A 63 -5.17 -6.29 -14.90
CA THR A 63 -4.25 -6.42 -13.78
C THR A 63 -2.94 -5.70 -14.08
N TRP A 64 -2.51 -4.82 -13.17
CA TRP A 64 -1.20 -4.18 -13.17
C TRP A 64 -0.39 -4.66 -11.98
N HIS A 65 0.85 -5.07 -12.24
CA HIS A 65 1.86 -5.41 -11.23
C HIS A 65 2.87 -4.28 -11.17
N ILE A 66 2.98 -3.62 -10.01
CA ILE A 66 3.93 -2.55 -9.76
C ILE A 66 4.98 -3.06 -8.79
N THR A 67 6.22 -3.20 -9.25
CA THR A 67 7.34 -3.74 -8.45
C THR A 67 8.30 -2.66 -7.96
N ASN A 68 8.02 -1.38 -8.25
CA ASN A 68 8.81 -0.25 -7.76
C ASN A 68 7.99 0.56 -6.75
N ILE A 69 8.48 0.65 -5.52
CA ILE A 69 7.80 1.35 -4.42
C ILE A 69 7.63 2.85 -4.67
N MET A 70 8.58 3.49 -5.35
CA MET A 70 8.51 4.91 -5.68
C MET A 70 7.41 5.19 -6.70
N LEU A 71 7.15 4.25 -7.61
CA LEU A 71 5.99 4.34 -8.51
C LEU A 71 4.68 4.23 -7.75
N VAL A 72 4.58 3.29 -6.79
CA VAL A 72 3.40 3.18 -5.93
C VAL A 72 3.15 4.50 -5.19
N LYS A 73 4.21 5.10 -4.63
CA LYS A 73 4.12 6.43 -3.99
C LYS A 73 3.59 7.48 -4.96
N LYS A 74 4.21 7.66 -6.13
CA LYS A 74 3.76 8.64 -7.14
C LYS A 74 2.31 8.46 -7.58
N ILE A 75 1.83 7.21 -7.72
CA ILE A 75 0.48 6.90 -8.18
C ILE A 75 -0.58 7.30 -7.14
N PHE A 76 -0.34 6.96 -5.87
CA PHE A 76 -1.35 7.09 -4.82
C PHE A 76 -1.18 8.33 -3.95
N GLU A 77 -0.04 9.00 -3.98
CA GLU A 77 0.17 10.24 -3.25
C GLU A 77 -0.63 11.41 -3.86
N THR A 78 -1.18 12.26 -3.02
CA THR A 78 -1.81 13.52 -3.42
C THR A 78 -1.29 14.64 -2.53
N PRO A 79 -1.33 15.92 -2.96
CA PRO A 79 -0.95 17.04 -2.10
C PRO A 79 -1.74 17.10 -0.79
N LEU A 80 -2.99 16.62 -0.80
CA LEU A 80 -3.86 16.59 0.39
C LEU A 80 -3.64 15.34 1.25
N VAL A 81 -3.15 14.25 0.67
CA VAL A 81 -2.99 12.96 1.34
C VAL A 81 -1.67 12.33 0.92
N PRO A 82 -0.59 12.58 1.68
CA PRO A 82 0.70 11.95 1.41
C PRO A 82 0.65 10.45 1.61
N LEU A 83 1.45 9.69 0.84
CA LEU A 83 1.59 8.25 1.05
C LEU A 83 2.87 7.95 1.83
N ASN A 84 2.70 7.54 3.09
CA ASN A 84 3.81 7.06 3.91
C ASN A 84 4.10 5.58 3.59
N ILE A 85 5.26 5.31 2.99
CA ILE A 85 5.72 3.94 2.68
C ILE A 85 6.01 3.15 3.96
N SER A 86 6.42 3.84 5.04
CA SER A 86 6.62 3.26 6.36
C SER A 86 6.03 4.14 7.44
N ARG A 87 5.64 3.53 8.56
CA ARG A 87 5.18 4.22 9.77
C ARG A 87 5.76 3.53 11.01
N SER A 88 6.23 4.33 11.95
CA SER A 88 6.70 3.87 13.25
C SER A 88 5.60 4.04 14.31
N PHE A 89 5.62 3.16 15.30
CA PHE A 89 4.67 3.11 16.39
C PHE A 89 5.40 2.87 17.71
N ILE A 90 4.87 3.41 18.80
CA ILE A 90 5.24 3.03 20.16
C ILE A 90 4.14 2.10 20.69
N LYS A 91 4.55 0.99 21.31
CA LYS A 91 3.62 0.13 22.05
C LYS A 91 3.49 0.67 23.48
N ASN A 92 2.28 1.06 23.85
CA ASN A 92 1.96 1.53 25.19
C ASN A 92 1.85 0.35 26.18
N THR A 93 1.91 0.64 27.47
CA THR A 93 1.80 -0.35 28.56
C THR A 93 0.44 -1.06 28.58
N ASP A 94 -0.61 -0.40 28.07
CA ASP A 94 -1.96 -0.95 27.90
C ASP A 94 -2.11 -1.84 26.65
N GLY A 95 -1.04 -2.00 25.85
CA GLY A 95 -1.03 -2.79 24.63
C GLY A 95 -1.54 -2.05 23.38
N THR A 96 -1.90 -0.77 23.49
CA THR A 96 -2.24 0.08 22.35
C THR A 96 -1.00 0.55 21.59
N TYR A 97 -1.19 1.11 20.39
CA TYR A 97 -0.11 1.58 19.54
C TYR A 97 -0.35 3.02 19.10
N ASP A 98 0.56 3.92 19.47
CA ASP A 98 0.54 5.31 19.03
C ASP A 98 1.54 5.56 17.90
N ALA A 99 1.16 6.42 16.96
CA ALA A 99 2.06 6.81 15.87
C ALA A 99 3.26 7.58 16.43
N PHE A 100 4.46 7.18 16.04
CA PHE A 100 5.71 7.77 16.50
C PHE A 100 6.52 8.35 15.33
N GLU A 101 6.95 9.60 15.49
CA GLU A 101 7.80 10.32 14.53
C GLU A 101 9.19 10.50 15.14
N ARG A 102 10.11 9.57 14.79
CA ARG A 102 11.47 9.52 15.34
C ARG A 102 12.29 10.79 15.04
N GLU A 103 12.10 11.39 13.87
CA GLU A 103 12.85 12.56 13.38
C GLU A 103 12.80 13.78 14.32
N LYS A 104 11.79 13.85 15.20
CA LYS A 104 11.67 14.90 16.23
C LYS A 104 12.67 14.76 17.38
N TYR A 105 13.24 13.57 17.59
CA TYR A 105 14.08 13.24 18.75
C TYR A 105 15.55 13.01 18.40
N ASP A 106 15.88 12.71 17.14
CA ASP A 106 17.28 12.48 16.70
C ASP A 106 18.12 13.78 16.66
N ASN A 107 17.50 14.97 16.75
CA ASN A 107 18.18 16.28 16.70
C ASN A 107 18.57 16.84 18.08
N ILE A 108 18.39 16.08 19.17
CA ILE A 108 18.75 16.52 20.51
C ILE A 108 20.25 16.22 20.73
N PRO A 109 21.10 17.22 21.05
CA PRO A 109 22.50 16.98 21.35
C PRO A 109 22.62 16.00 22.53
N THR A 110 23.21 14.84 22.31
CA THR A 110 23.48 13.85 23.35
C THR A 110 24.70 14.29 24.15
N ASP A 111 24.48 14.87 25.33
CA ASP A 111 25.54 14.99 26.33
C ASP A 111 25.88 13.58 26.83
N LYS A 112 27.17 13.22 26.84
CA LYS A 112 27.66 11.85 27.04
C LYS A 112 27.31 11.26 28.43
N SER A 113 26.75 12.07 29.32
CA SER A 113 26.37 11.69 30.69
C SER A 113 24.96 11.09 30.81
N HIS A 114 24.07 11.26 29.84
CA HIS A 114 22.71 10.71 29.88
C HIS A 114 22.28 10.28 28.48
N GLN A 115 22.39 8.98 28.17
CA GLN A 115 21.70 8.46 26.99
C GLN A 115 20.19 8.44 27.28
N PRO A 116 19.36 9.13 26.48
CA PRO A 116 17.92 9.07 26.64
C PRO A 116 17.44 7.63 26.45
N ILE A 117 16.50 7.18 27.30
CA ILE A 117 15.81 5.90 27.10
C ILE A 117 15.12 5.96 25.74
N GLN A 118 15.57 5.14 24.78
CA GLN A 118 14.92 5.06 23.47
C GLN A 118 13.59 4.31 23.59
N PRO A 119 12.48 4.86 23.08
CA PRO A 119 11.20 4.14 23.03
C PRO A 119 11.33 2.87 22.19
N ASN A 120 10.66 1.79 22.62
CA ASN A 120 10.53 0.56 21.84
C ASN A 120 9.73 0.82 20.56
N ASP A 121 10.44 1.14 19.49
CA ASP A 121 9.82 1.54 18.24
C ASP A 121 9.56 0.34 17.33
N LEU A 122 8.31 0.19 16.93
CA LEU A 122 7.88 -0.81 15.97
C LEU A 122 7.68 -0.12 14.63
N LYS A 123 8.41 -0.55 13.62
CA LYS A 123 8.28 0.03 12.27
C LYS A 123 7.58 -0.93 11.35
N THR A 124 6.52 -0.47 10.69
CA THR A 124 5.83 -1.24 9.66
C THR A 124 5.98 -0.53 8.31
N PHE A 125 6.18 -1.28 7.24
CA PHE A 125 6.48 -0.74 5.91
C PHE A 125 5.87 -1.56 4.77
N LEU A 126 5.57 -0.91 3.65
CA LEU A 126 5.04 -1.59 2.46
C LEU A 126 6.14 -2.41 1.78
N LYS A 127 5.87 -3.69 1.51
CA LYS A 127 6.79 -4.58 0.79
C LYS A 127 6.48 -4.56 -0.71
N VAL A 128 7.30 -3.85 -1.48
CA VAL A 128 7.20 -3.77 -2.95
C VAL A 128 8.61 -3.87 -3.54
N GLY A 129 8.78 -4.73 -4.55
CA GLY A 129 10.07 -4.98 -5.20
C GLY A 129 10.89 -6.04 -4.47
N ILE A 130 12.22 -5.94 -4.60
CA ILE A 130 13.18 -6.80 -3.90
C ILE A 130 13.42 -6.18 -2.52
N VAL A 131 12.95 -6.84 -1.47
CA VAL A 131 13.07 -6.33 -0.08
C VAL A 131 14.14 -7.05 0.73
N ASN A 132 14.61 -8.22 0.26
CA ASN A 132 15.62 -9.04 0.92
C ASN A 132 16.63 -9.54 -0.13
N GLU A 133 17.90 -9.71 0.25
CA GLU A 133 18.98 -10.16 -0.67
C GLU A 133 18.74 -11.57 -1.24
N HIS A 134 18.08 -12.45 -0.49
CA HIS A 134 17.78 -13.82 -0.91
C HIS A 134 16.49 -13.95 -1.75
N GLN A 135 15.81 -12.84 -2.04
CA GLN A 135 14.53 -12.87 -2.73
C GLN A 135 14.72 -13.02 -4.25
N LYS A 136 14.30 -14.16 -4.81
CA LYS A 136 14.42 -14.45 -6.25
C LYS A 136 13.47 -13.63 -7.13
N GLU A 137 12.26 -13.34 -6.65
CA GLU A 137 11.22 -12.65 -7.43
C GLU A 137 10.73 -11.38 -6.71
N PRO A 138 10.51 -10.26 -7.41
CA PRO A 138 10.03 -9.03 -6.79
C PRO A 138 8.60 -9.17 -6.28
N ILE A 139 8.30 -8.60 -5.11
CA ILE A 139 6.94 -8.57 -4.54
C ILE A 139 6.15 -7.45 -5.25
N PRO A 140 5.07 -7.75 -5.99
CA PRO A 140 4.29 -6.72 -6.66
C PRO A 140 3.27 -6.07 -5.71
N PHE A 141 3.05 -4.77 -5.91
CA PHE A 141 1.79 -4.11 -5.57
C PHE A 141 0.84 -4.32 -6.75
N ILE A 142 -0.32 -4.92 -6.50
CA ILE A 142 -1.25 -5.34 -7.55
C ILE A 142 -2.47 -4.41 -7.55
N ILE A 143 -2.79 -3.90 -8.74
CA ILE A 143 -4.02 -3.15 -9.02
C ILE A 143 -4.83 -3.98 -10.00
N GLU A 144 -6.09 -4.28 -9.65
CA GLU A 144 -7.03 -4.99 -10.50
C GLU A 144 -8.30 -4.16 -10.70
N TRP A 145 -8.75 -4.04 -11.95
CA TRP A 145 -9.96 -3.30 -12.30
C TRP A 145 -10.90 -4.16 -13.15
N ILE A 146 -12.19 -4.15 -12.79
CA ILE A 146 -13.28 -4.74 -13.55
C ILE A 146 -14.30 -3.61 -13.82
N PRO A 147 -14.41 -3.06 -15.04
CA PRO A 147 -15.24 -1.89 -15.32
C PRO A 147 -16.74 -2.16 -15.20
N ASP A 148 -17.21 -3.30 -15.68
CA ASP A 148 -18.64 -3.52 -15.98
C ASP A 148 -19.39 -4.26 -14.88
N VAL A 149 -19.08 -3.98 -13.61
CA VAL A 149 -19.76 -4.64 -12.48
C VAL A 149 -21.21 -4.18 -12.39
N LEU A 150 -21.48 -2.89 -12.58
CA LEU A 150 -22.83 -2.35 -12.76
C LEU A 150 -22.81 -1.40 -13.98
N PRO A 151 -23.06 -1.93 -15.20
CA PRO A 151 -22.83 -1.21 -16.44
C PRO A 151 -23.69 0.05 -16.59
N ILE A 152 -24.95 -0.01 -16.17
CA ILE A 152 -25.92 1.12 -16.31
C ILE A 152 -25.44 2.34 -15.52
N THR A 153 -24.80 2.12 -14.37
CA THR A 153 -24.31 3.18 -13.49
C THR A 153 -22.83 3.50 -13.74
N GLU A 154 -22.20 2.87 -14.73
CA GLU A 154 -20.76 2.99 -15.00
C GLU A 154 -19.89 2.71 -13.76
N ILE A 155 -20.28 1.72 -12.97
CA ILE A 155 -19.60 1.36 -11.72
C ILE A 155 -18.80 0.08 -11.95
N GLY A 156 -17.51 0.13 -11.62
CA GLY A 156 -16.59 -0.99 -11.66
C GLY A 156 -15.97 -1.31 -10.30
N GLU A 157 -15.36 -2.49 -10.20
CA GLU A 157 -14.69 -2.97 -9.00
C GLU A 157 -13.18 -2.77 -9.10
N LEU A 158 -12.62 -2.04 -8.13
CA LEU A 158 -11.18 -1.92 -7.93
C LEU A 158 -10.73 -2.82 -6.79
N ARG A 159 -9.70 -3.62 -7.05
CA ARG A 159 -9.04 -4.45 -6.05
C ARG A 159 -7.55 -4.10 -5.96
N LEU A 160 -7.10 -3.75 -4.76
CA LEU A 160 -5.70 -3.51 -4.44
C LEU A 160 -5.18 -4.66 -3.57
N THR A 161 -4.08 -5.29 -3.98
CA THR A 161 -3.43 -6.36 -3.21
C THR A 161 -1.98 -6.00 -2.96
N PHE A 162 -1.57 -6.00 -1.70
CA PHE A 162 -0.21 -5.65 -1.29
C PHE A 162 0.21 -6.35 0.01
N LYS A 163 1.51 -6.36 0.28
CA LYS A 163 2.11 -6.94 1.49
C LYS A 163 2.81 -5.86 2.31
N TYR A 164 2.97 -6.11 3.60
CA TYR A 164 3.74 -5.26 4.49
C TYR A 164 4.72 -6.07 5.35
N GLY A 165 5.73 -5.39 5.86
CA GLY A 165 6.74 -5.92 6.77
C GLY A 165 6.70 -5.22 8.10
N HIS A 166 7.23 -5.89 9.12
CA HIS A 166 7.51 -5.30 10.43
C HIS A 166 9.00 -5.40 10.67
N MET A 167 9.60 -4.32 11.18
CA MET A 167 10.90 -4.36 11.82
C MET A 167 10.67 -4.44 13.33
N PRO A 168 11.33 -5.39 14.02
CA PRO A 168 11.33 -5.41 15.48
C PRO A 168 12.02 -4.15 16.02
N PRO A 169 11.81 -3.83 17.31
CA PRO A 169 12.57 -2.78 17.97
C PRO A 169 14.07 -3.07 17.82
N LYS A 170 14.89 -2.03 17.66
CA LYS A 170 16.35 -2.21 17.70
C LYS A 170 16.71 -2.70 19.10
N GLU A 171 17.27 -3.89 19.22
CA GLU A 171 17.83 -4.34 20.50
C GLU A 171 19.06 -3.47 20.80
N ASN A 172 19.10 -2.90 22.01
CA ASN A 172 20.27 -2.20 22.51
C ASN A 172 21.35 -3.25 22.79
N THR A 173 22.13 -3.64 21.78
CA THR A 173 23.36 -4.39 22.01
C THR A 173 24.28 -3.52 22.85
N SER A 174 24.42 -3.91 24.12
CA SER A 174 25.29 -3.31 25.14
C SER A 174 26.76 -3.56 24.85
#